data_AF-A0A846YFH4-F1
#
_entry.id   AF-A0A846YFH4-F1
#
_cell.length_a   1.000
_cell.length_b   1.000
_cell.length_c   1.000
_cell.angle_alpha   90.00
_cell.angle_beta   90.00
_cell.angle_gamma   90.00
#
_symmetry.space_group_name_H-M   'P 1'
#
loop_
_entity.id
_entity.type
_entity.pdbx_description
1 polymer ?
#
loop_
_entity_poly.entity_id
_entity_poly.type
_entity_poly.pdbx_seq_one_letter_code
_entity_poly.pdbx_strand_id
1 'polypeptide(L)'
;MPDNSADQTPPAVRSMIDLIGRQSAHYALRLEELGTVQDNGKPLTERNLLANFHQRVEQVVVEYEKSNVPLRGDALVFEQVHRPNPEDPDILHGPAASIRKLLALEVEFRGPRRLSGTQNMYLAELYEVLGGVLKKSGLPAHAALAYKRATYCFDVAEDVTAQDRCRLARARAKRQATMPRWRRIPGYLSDMLCGYGFKPFQLLAWIAVQLVVFTVVYWILEGTELKGASLADAARICFTNYLNPVGVDGLNAPAQVLLLVESWTGIIFLSVLFALLVRRWFRF
;
A
#
# COMPACT_ATOMS: atom_id res chain seq x y z
N MET A 1 25.05 -35.21 6.80
CA MET A 1 25.30 -34.81 8.19
C MET A 1 24.44 -33.58 8.45
N PRO A 2 23.44 -33.64 9.34
CA PRO A 2 22.72 -32.44 9.76
C PRO A 2 23.72 -31.57 10.54
N ASP A 3 24.00 -30.40 10.01
CA ASP A 3 24.89 -29.43 10.62
C ASP A 3 24.23 -28.94 11.92
N ASN A 4 24.76 -29.40 13.05
CA ASN A 4 24.32 -29.05 14.40
C ASN A 4 24.78 -27.62 14.79
N SER A 5 24.90 -26.74 13.79
CA SER A 5 25.14 -25.30 13.94
C SER A 5 23.86 -24.53 14.31
N ALA A 6 22.76 -25.26 14.50
CA ALA A 6 21.55 -24.78 15.12
C ALA A 6 21.84 -24.26 16.55
N ASP A 7 21.86 -22.93 16.64
CA ASP A 7 21.36 -22.18 17.78
C ASP A 7 22.32 -21.88 18.94
N GLN A 8 23.60 -21.63 18.63
CA GLN A 8 24.39 -20.74 19.50
C GLN A 8 24.05 -19.27 19.20
N THR A 9 22.80 -18.90 19.47
CA THR A 9 22.40 -17.49 19.53
C THR A 9 23.24 -16.82 20.61
N PRO A 10 24.03 -15.77 20.29
CA PRO A 10 24.84 -15.10 21.28
C PRO A 10 23.95 -14.66 22.46
N PRO A 11 24.42 -14.78 23.72
CA PRO A 11 23.60 -14.44 24.90
C PRO A 11 22.98 -13.04 24.83
N ALA A 12 23.71 -12.07 24.27
CA ALA A 12 23.22 -10.71 24.05
C ALA A 12 22.02 -10.67 23.08
N VAL A 13 22.05 -11.43 21.98
CA VAL A 13 20.93 -11.51 21.02
C VAL A 13 19.71 -12.16 21.69
N ARG A 14 19.91 -13.22 22.48
CA ARG A 14 18.80 -13.87 23.21
C ARG A 14 18.15 -12.92 24.20
N SER A 15 18.94 -12.18 24.98
CA SER A 15 18.46 -11.13 25.89
C SER A 15 17.63 -10.07 25.16
N MET A 16 18.07 -9.64 23.98
CA MET A 16 17.33 -8.69 23.14
C MET A 16 16.02 -9.28 22.59
N ILE A 17 16.02 -10.54 22.16
CA ILE A 17 14.82 -11.25 21.71
C ILE A 17 13.78 -11.35 22.84
N ASP A 18 14.22 -11.62 24.07
CA ASP A 18 13.37 -11.66 25.25
C ASP A 18 12.82 -10.27 25.60
N LEU A 19 13.65 -9.23 25.49
CA LEU A 19 13.21 -7.84 25.68
C LEU A 19 12.15 -7.45 24.65
N ILE A 20 12.36 -7.76 23.37
CA ILE A 20 11.39 -7.57 22.28
C ILE A 20 10.10 -8.35 22.58
N GLY A 21 10.22 -9.59 23.05
CA GLY A 21 9.10 -10.43 23.46
C GLY A 21 8.25 -9.77 24.55
N ARG A 22 8.89 -9.30 25.64
CA ARG A 22 8.18 -8.59 26.73
C ARG A 22 7.52 -7.30 26.25
N GLN A 23 8.23 -6.48 25.47
CA GLN A 23 7.70 -5.20 24.97
C GLN A 23 6.50 -5.39 24.02
N SER A 24 6.59 -6.39 23.13
CA SER A 24 5.50 -6.73 22.22
C SER A 24 4.29 -7.33 22.93
N ALA A 25 4.49 -8.18 23.94
CA ALA A 25 3.39 -8.70 24.78
C ALA A 25 2.66 -7.58 25.51
N HIS A 26 3.38 -6.65 26.14
CA HIS A 26 2.78 -5.46 26.76
C HIS A 26 2.04 -4.58 25.76
N TYR A 27 2.55 -4.46 24.54
CA TYR A 27 1.88 -3.70 23.50
C TYR A 27 0.61 -4.41 22.98
N ALA A 28 0.64 -5.74 22.85
CA ALA A 28 -0.49 -6.54 22.41
C ALA A 28 -1.70 -6.39 23.35
N LEU A 29 -1.47 -6.37 24.67
CA LEU A 29 -2.52 -6.08 25.66
C LEU A 29 -3.19 -4.72 25.40
N ARG A 30 -2.43 -3.70 25.01
CA ARG A 30 -2.97 -2.38 24.64
C ARG A 30 -3.72 -2.37 23.32
N LEU A 31 -3.43 -3.30 22.41
CA LEU A 31 -4.21 -3.47 21.17
C LEU A 31 -5.57 -4.12 21.43
N GLU A 32 -5.71 -4.95 22.46
CA GLU A 32 -7.00 -5.53 22.86
C GLU A 32 -7.95 -4.47 23.46
N GLU A 33 -7.38 -3.39 24.02
CA GLU A 33 -8.10 -2.23 24.54
C GLU A 33 -8.63 -1.26 23.44
N LEU A 34 -8.34 -1.55 22.17
CA LEU A 34 -8.59 -0.63 21.06
C LEU A 34 -10.11 -0.51 20.80
N GLY A 35 -10.63 0.71 21.00
CA GLY A 35 -12.06 1.02 20.84
C GLY A 35 -12.92 0.74 22.09
N THR A 36 -12.38 0.07 23.11
CA THR A 36 -13.07 -0.15 24.39
C THR A 36 -12.66 0.87 25.45
N VAL A 37 -11.38 1.23 25.50
CA VAL A 37 -10.84 2.18 26.48
C VAL A 37 -10.80 3.59 25.90
N GLN A 38 -11.17 4.57 26.74
CA GLN A 38 -10.97 5.99 26.46
C GLN A 38 -9.65 6.45 27.09
N ASP A 39 -8.83 7.14 26.31
CA ASP A 39 -7.62 7.82 26.75
C ASP A 39 -7.89 9.33 26.68
N ASN A 40 -7.85 10.01 27.84
CA ASN A 40 -8.19 11.44 27.98
C ASN A 40 -9.57 11.81 27.38
N GLY A 41 -10.58 10.96 27.62
CA GLY A 41 -11.96 11.17 27.15
C GLY A 41 -12.16 10.97 25.64
N LYS A 42 -11.15 10.49 24.91
CA LYS A 42 -11.26 10.12 23.50
C LYS A 42 -11.07 8.61 23.33
N PRO A 43 -11.80 7.95 22.42
CA PRO A 43 -11.59 6.53 22.17
C PRO A 43 -10.14 6.31 21.71
N LEU A 44 -9.48 5.31 22.28
CA LEU A 44 -8.13 4.93 21.90
C LEU A 44 -8.10 4.56 20.41
N THR A 45 -7.35 5.34 19.62
CA THR A 45 -7.19 5.08 18.18
C THR A 45 -5.87 4.37 17.92
N GLU A 46 -5.84 3.57 16.86
CA GLU A 46 -4.62 2.89 16.40
C GLU A 46 -3.46 3.88 16.15
N ARG A 47 -3.76 5.13 15.76
CA ARG A 47 -2.74 6.18 15.58
C ARG A 47 -2.07 6.59 16.89
N ASN A 48 -2.81 6.66 17.99
CA ASN A 48 -2.23 6.97 19.30
C ASN A 48 -1.31 5.83 19.75
N LEU A 49 -1.75 4.59 19.50
CA LEU A 49 -0.96 3.39 19.80
C LEU A 49 0.34 3.34 18.98
N LEU A 50 0.38 3.87 17.76
CA LEU A 50 1.63 3.96 16.97
C LEU A 50 2.69 4.86 17.64
N ALA A 51 2.29 5.92 18.33
CA ALA A 51 3.24 6.76 19.08
C ALA A 51 3.88 5.97 20.24
N ASN A 52 3.07 5.22 20.98
CA ASN A 52 3.56 4.32 22.04
C ASN A 52 4.45 3.21 21.46
N PHE A 53 4.10 2.66 20.30
CA PHE A 53 4.92 1.68 19.60
C PHE A 53 6.31 2.24 19.28
N HIS A 54 6.39 3.47 18.75
CA HIS A 54 7.68 4.11 18.48
C HIS A 54 8.51 4.32 19.74
N GLN A 55 7.90 4.74 20.85
CA GLN A 55 8.60 4.86 22.13
C GLN A 55 9.21 3.52 22.59
N ARG A 56 8.48 2.41 22.42
CA ARG A 56 8.99 1.07 22.76
C ARG A 56 10.11 0.63 21.84
N VAL A 57 10.01 0.91 20.55
CA VAL A 57 11.12 0.67 19.60
C VAL A 57 12.37 1.43 20.06
N GLU A 58 12.25 2.71 20.39
CA GLU A 58 13.40 3.52 20.86
C GLU A 58 14.02 2.94 22.13
N GLN A 59 13.22 2.52 23.11
CA GLN A 59 13.73 1.86 24.32
C GLN A 59 14.55 0.61 23.99
N VAL A 60 14.08 -0.22 23.06
CA VAL A 60 14.79 -1.44 22.65
C VAL A 60 16.04 -1.10 21.82
N VAL A 61 16.00 -0.07 20.98
CA VAL A 61 17.18 0.38 20.21
C VAL A 61 18.29 0.89 21.13
N VAL A 62 17.95 1.66 22.17
CA VAL A 62 18.93 2.14 23.17
C VAL A 62 19.60 0.97 23.90
N GLU A 63 18.85 -0.06 24.29
CA GLU A 63 19.43 -1.25 24.92
C GLU A 63 20.23 -2.11 23.92
N TYR A 64 19.81 -2.14 22.66
CA TYR A 64 20.54 -2.82 21.58
C TYR A 64 21.92 -2.21 21.36
N GLU A 65 22.02 -0.87 21.36
CA GLU A 65 23.28 -0.14 21.22
C GLU A 65 24.24 -0.44 22.37
N LYS A 66 23.75 -0.49 23.63
CA LYS A 66 24.57 -0.83 24.81
C LYS A 66 25.09 -2.27 24.80
N SER A 67 24.34 -3.19 24.20
CA SER A 67 24.59 -4.63 24.30
C SER A 67 25.76 -5.14 23.44
N ASN A 68 26.39 -4.28 22.62
CA ASN A 68 27.53 -4.62 21.76
C ASN A 68 27.37 -5.96 21.02
N VAL A 69 26.19 -6.18 20.43
CA VAL A 69 25.88 -7.42 19.73
C VAL A 69 26.92 -7.64 18.62
N PRO A 70 27.44 -8.87 18.42
CA PRO A 70 28.46 -9.14 17.40
C PRO A 70 27.88 -9.10 15.98
N LEU A 71 28.68 -8.67 15.00
CA LEU A 71 28.32 -8.71 13.58
C LEU A 71 28.12 -10.15 13.13
N ARG A 72 27.05 -10.40 12.37
CA ARG A 72 26.68 -11.74 11.88
C ARG A 72 26.55 -11.71 10.36
N GLY A 73 27.68 -11.62 9.66
CA GLY A 73 27.75 -11.66 8.19
C GLY A 73 26.61 -10.94 7.48
N ASP A 74 25.99 -11.62 6.52
CA ASP A 74 24.84 -11.13 5.75
C ASP A 74 23.47 -11.41 6.40
N ALA A 75 23.43 -12.04 7.57
CA ALA A 75 22.17 -12.36 8.24
C ALA A 75 21.66 -11.19 9.11
N LEU A 76 20.34 -11.08 9.22
CA LEU A 76 19.70 -10.18 10.18
C LEU A 76 19.93 -10.68 11.62
N VAL A 77 19.97 -9.77 12.59
CA VAL A 77 20.33 -10.11 13.98
C VAL A 77 19.25 -10.92 14.67
N PHE A 78 17.99 -10.59 14.40
CA PHE A 78 16.79 -11.22 14.93
C PHE A 78 16.12 -12.12 13.88
N GLU A 79 16.90 -12.72 12.98
CA GLU A 79 16.39 -13.63 11.95
C GLU A 79 15.47 -14.72 12.53
N GLN A 80 15.76 -15.21 13.74
CA GLN A 80 14.95 -16.19 14.47
C GLN A 80 13.54 -15.72 14.82
N VAL A 81 13.34 -14.41 14.99
CA VAL A 81 12.01 -13.81 15.23
C VAL A 81 11.20 -13.76 13.94
N HIS A 82 11.89 -13.60 12.80
CA HIS A 82 11.27 -13.45 11.48
C HIS A 82 10.90 -14.79 10.87
N ARG A 83 11.80 -15.78 11.00
CA ARG A 83 11.60 -17.13 10.47
C ARG A 83 10.37 -17.78 11.12
N PRO A 84 9.43 -18.31 10.33
CA PRO A 84 8.32 -19.07 10.87
C PRO A 84 8.87 -20.31 11.59
N ASN A 85 8.49 -20.49 12.86
CA ASN A 85 8.72 -21.75 13.55
C ASN A 85 7.68 -22.76 13.04
N PRO A 86 8.06 -23.83 12.33
CA PRO A 86 7.11 -24.83 11.83
C PRO A 86 6.36 -25.56 12.94
N GLU A 87 6.91 -25.59 14.17
CA GLU A 87 6.31 -26.28 15.31
C GLU A 87 5.22 -25.47 16.02
N ASP A 88 5.05 -24.18 15.68
CA ASP A 88 4.06 -23.31 16.34
C ASP A 88 3.34 -22.37 15.34
N PRO A 89 2.43 -22.93 14.51
CA PRO A 89 1.70 -22.16 13.50
C PRO A 89 0.69 -21.17 14.09
N ASP A 90 0.18 -21.42 15.30
CA ASP A 90 -0.84 -20.55 15.94
C ASP A 90 -0.23 -19.27 16.53
N ILE A 91 1.00 -19.34 17.08
CA ILE A 91 1.72 -18.13 17.46
C ILE A 91 2.05 -17.29 16.22
N LEU A 92 2.17 -17.87 15.04
CA LEU A 92 2.55 -17.15 13.81
C LEU A 92 1.48 -16.19 13.25
N HIS A 93 0.21 -16.35 13.63
CA HIS A 93 -0.90 -15.63 13.01
C HIS A 93 -1.63 -14.65 13.95
N GLY A 94 -1.27 -14.63 15.23
CA GLY A 94 -1.83 -13.69 16.19
C GLY A 94 -1.36 -12.23 15.98
N PRO A 95 -2.17 -11.24 16.41
CA PRO A 95 -1.76 -9.84 16.41
C PRO A 95 -0.49 -9.61 17.25
N ALA A 96 -0.36 -10.29 18.40
CA ALA A 96 0.81 -10.19 19.26
C ALA A 96 2.13 -10.58 18.56
N ALA A 97 2.13 -11.69 17.80
CA ALA A 97 3.31 -12.11 17.05
C ALA A 97 3.61 -11.21 15.86
N SER A 98 2.58 -10.71 15.17
CA SER A 98 2.76 -9.73 14.10
C SER A 98 3.41 -8.45 14.62
N ILE A 99 3.01 -7.99 15.82
CA ILE A 99 3.67 -6.86 16.50
C ILE A 99 5.08 -7.19 16.95
N ARG A 100 5.32 -8.39 17.50
CA ARG A 100 6.67 -8.83 17.88
C ARG A 100 7.63 -8.76 16.69
N LYS A 101 7.19 -9.29 15.55
CA LYS A 101 7.93 -9.21 14.27
C LYS A 101 8.14 -7.76 13.85
N LEU A 102 7.10 -6.93 13.89
CA LEU A 102 7.20 -5.51 13.52
C LEU A 102 8.21 -4.76 14.40
N LEU A 103 8.20 -5.04 15.70
CA LEU A 103 9.11 -4.42 16.67
C LEU A 103 10.55 -4.86 16.40
N ALA A 104 10.79 -6.16 16.17
CA ALA A 104 12.11 -6.67 15.79
C ALA A 104 12.62 -6.03 14.48
N LEU A 105 11.77 -5.93 13.45
CA LEU A 105 12.13 -5.28 12.18
C LEU A 105 12.45 -3.79 12.35
N GLU A 106 11.70 -3.06 13.18
CA GLU A 106 11.96 -1.63 13.42
C GLU A 106 13.24 -1.41 14.23
N VAL A 107 13.58 -2.31 15.16
CA VAL A 107 14.86 -2.27 15.88
C VAL A 107 16.03 -2.56 14.95
N GLU A 108 15.90 -3.50 14.01
CA GLU A 108 16.93 -3.72 12.98
C GLU A 108 17.07 -2.54 12.04
N PHE A 109 15.94 -1.97 11.62
CA PHE A 109 15.90 -0.82 10.72
C PHE A 109 16.55 0.43 11.33
N ARG A 110 16.31 0.69 12.62
CA ARG A 110 16.84 1.87 13.33
C ARG A 110 18.14 1.62 14.10
N GLY A 111 18.56 0.35 14.18
CA GLY A 111 19.70 -0.04 14.98
C GLY A 111 20.98 0.67 14.54
N PRO A 112 22.02 0.67 15.37
CA PRO A 112 23.29 1.35 15.08
C PRO A 112 24.03 0.77 13.86
N ARG A 113 23.55 -0.35 13.30
CA ARG A 113 24.20 -1.04 12.19
C ARG A 113 23.72 -0.50 10.85
N ARG A 114 24.68 -0.21 9.98
CA ARG A 114 24.40 -0.04 8.56
C ARG A 114 24.15 -1.41 7.95
N LEU A 115 22.97 -1.59 7.37
CA LEU A 115 22.59 -2.82 6.69
C LEU A 115 23.23 -2.86 5.29
N SER A 116 23.67 -4.04 4.86
CA SER A 116 24.09 -4.28 3.48
C SER A 116 22.91 -4.16 2.51
N GLY A 117 23.19 -4.08 1.20
CA GLY A 117 22.13 -4.07 0.18
C GLY A 117 21.23 -5.32 0.24
N THR A 118 21.83 -6.49 0.44
CA THR A 118 21.12 -7.78 0.59
C THR A 118 20.25 -7.80 1.85
N GLN A 119 20.76 -7.28 2.97
CA GLN A 119 20.00 -7.16 4.22
C GLN A 119 18.84 -6.17 4.08
N ASN A 120 19.04 -5.02 3.42
CA ASN A 120 17.95 -4.07 3.15
C ASN A 120 16.87 -4.68 2.28
N MET A 121 17.25 -5.42 1.22
CA MET A 121 16.29 -6.12 0.36
C MET A 121 15.48 -7.15 1.16
N TYR A 122 16.15 -8.01 1.95
CA TYR A 122 15.46 -9.00 2.78
C TYR A 122 14.56 -8.36 3.84
N LEU A 123 15.02 -7.27 4.49
CA LEU A 123 14.21 -6.51 5.44
C LEU A 123 12.97 -5.89 4.76
N ALA A 124 13.11 -5.43 3.52
CA ALA A 124 12.00 -4.87 2.73
C ALA A 124 10.91 -5.91 2.47
N GLU A 125 11.30 -7.13 2.06
CA GLU A 125 10.38 -8.26 1.84
C GLU A 125 9.65 -8.65 3.11
N LEU A 126 10.36 -8.73 4.25
CA LEU A 126 9.76 -9.02 5.55
C LEU A 126 8.73 -7.97 5.95
N TYR A 127 9.04 -6.68 5.77
CA TYR A 127 8.07 -5.59 6.00
C TYR A 127 6.86 -5.67 5.06
N GLU A 128 7.05 -6.01 3.79
CA GLU A 128 5.96 -6.14 2.83
C GLU A 128 5.00 -7.28 3.20
N VAL A 129 5.54 -8.46 3.50
CA VAL A 129 4.77 -9.62 3.95
C VAL A 129 4.02 -9.29 5.23
N LEU A 130 4.71 -8.73 6.22
CA LEU A 130 4.13 -8.36 7.50
C LEU A 130 3.04 -7.29 7.38
N GLY A 131 3.23 -6.30 6.49
CA GLY A 131 2.21 -5.30 6.17
C GLY A 131 0.92 -5.95 5.66
N GLY A 132 1.04 -7.02 4.87
CA GLY A 132 -0.09 -7.82 4.41
C GLY A 132 -0.82 -8.54 5.54
N VAL A 133 -0.06 -9.15 6.46
CA VAL A 133 -0.61 -9.83 7.64
C VAL A 133 -1.31 -8.84 8.57
N LEU A 134 -0.65 -7.76 8.98
CA LEU A 134 -1.21 -6.72 9.85
C LEU A 134 -2.50 -6.12 9.29
N LYS A 135 -2.54 -5.88 7.97
CA LYS A 135 -3.73 -5.38 7.30
C LYS A 135 -4.90 -6.36 7.39
N LYS A 136 -4.66 -7.66 7.21
CA LYS A 136 -5.68 -8.71 7.34
C LYS A 136 -6.17 -8.85 8.78
N SER A 137 -5.28 -8.65 9.76
CA SER A 137 -5.60 -8.68 11.20
C SER A 137 -6.28 -7.40 11.71
N GLY A 138 -6.67 -6.46 10.83
CA GLY A 138 -7.40 -5.26 11.24
C GLY A 138 -6.53 -4.15 11.84
N LEU A 139 -5.21 -4.17 11.61
CA LEU A 139 -4.25 -3.15 12.05
C LEU A 139 -3.71 -2.33 10.86
N PRO A 140 -4.56 -1.55 10.15
CA PRO A 140 -4.19 -0.87 8.92
C PRO A 140 -3.17 0.26 9.11
N ALA A 141 -3.10 0.91 10.28
CA ALA A 141 -2.08 1.94 10.52
C ALA A 141 -0.70 1.31 10.72
N HIS A 142 -0.61 0.18 11.43
CA HIS A 142 0.63 -0.61 11.54
C HIS A 142 1.06 -1.17 10.19
N ALA A 143 0.12 -1.69 9.40
CA ALA A 143 0.40 -2.10 8.03
C ALA A 143 0.96 -0.95 7.18
N ALA A 144 0.39 0.27 7.31
CA ALA A 144 0.89 1.44 6.60
C ALA A 144 2.30 1.85 7.05
N LEU A 145 2.67 1.65 8.32
CA LEU A 145 4.04 1.81 8.80
C LEU A 145 4.98 0.78 8.16
N ALA A 146 4.61 -0.51 8.20
CA ALA A 146 5.40 -1.59 7.60
C ALA A 146 5.66 -1.33 6.11
N TYR A 147 4.63 -1.02 5.32
CA TYR A 147 4.80 -0.68 3.90
C TYR A 147 5.61 0.60 3.68
N LYS A 148 5.57 1.58 4.61
CA LYS A 148 6.44 2.76 4.55
C LYS A 148 7.91 2.36 4.68
N ARG A 149 8.24 1.43 5.58
CA ARG A 149 9.59 0.91 5.75
C ARG A 149 10.04 0.08 4.56
N ALA A 150 9.19 -0.85 4.09
CA ALA A 150 9.46 -1.61 2.86
C ALA A 150 9.78 -0.68 1.68
N THR A 151 8.99 0.38 1.48
CA THR A 151 9.21 1.39 0.43
C THR A 151 10.61 2.03 0.53
N TYR A 152 11.07 2.32 1.74
CA TYR A 152 12.39 2.92 1.96
C TYR A 152 13.51 1.90 1.71
N CYS A 153 13.37 0.68 2.20
CA CYS A 153 14.38 -0.36 1.98
C CYS A 153 14.50 -0.75 0.49
N PHE A 154 13.38 -0.85 -0.24
CA PHE A 154 13.41 -1.05 -1.70
C PHE A 154 13.98 0.15 -2.46
N ASP A 155 13.84 1.38 -1.93
CA ASP A 155 14.48 2.57 -2.50
C ASP A 155 16.00 2.48 -2.43
N VAL A 156 16.53 2.10 -1.26
CA VAL A 156 17.97 1.86 -1.05
C VAL A 156 18.50 0.72 -1.93
N ALA A 157 17.66 -0.27 -2.23
CA ALA A 157 17.99 -1.39 -3.11
C ALA A 157 17.68 -1.12 -4.60
N GLU A 158 17.23 0.10 -4.95
CA GLU A 158 16.87 0.52 -6.31
C GLU A 158 15.78 -0.36 -6.99
N ASP A 159 14.97 -1.10 -6.23
CA ASP A 159 13.84 -1.85 -6.76
C ASP A 159 12.59 -0.97 -6.87
N VAL A 160 12.52 -0.27 -8.00
CA VAL A 160 11.44 0.65 -8.35
C VAL A 160 10.07 -0.05 -8.42
N THR A 161 10.02 -1.33 -8.81
CA THR A 161 8.76 -2.07 -8.99
C THR A 161 8.17 -2.48 -7.65
N ALA A 162 9.00 -3.05 -6.76
CA ALA A 162 8.60 -3.40 -5.41
C ALA A 162 8.26 -2.15 -4.59
N GLN A 163 8.98 -1.04 -4.81
CA GLN A 163 8.67 0.25 -4.22
C GLN A 163 7.24 0.72 -4.56
N ASP A 164 6.83 0.65 -5.82
CA ASP A 164 5.49 1.04 -6.25
C ASP A 164 4.39 0.14 -5.68
N ARG A 165 4.64 -1.17 -5.64
CA ARG A 165 3.75 -2.14 -5.01
C ARG A 165 3.52 -1.80 -3.53
N CYS A 166 4.60 -1.51 -2.79
CA CYS A 166 4.54 -1.10 -1.38
C CYS A 166 3.84 0.25 -1.18
N ARG A 167 4.10 1.25 -2.04
CA ARG A 167 3.43 2.55 -1.96
C ARG A 167 1.92 2.45 -2.20
N LEU A 168 1.51 1.63 -3.17
CA LEU A 168 0.09 1.32 -3.41
C LEU A 168 -0.53 0.61 -2.20
N ALA A 169 0.13 -0.41 -1.67
CA ALA A 169 -0.34 -1.15 -0.50
C ALA A 169 -0.47 -0.23 0.73
N ARG A 170 0.51 0.66 0.95
CA ARG A 170 0.49 1.71 1.98
C ARG A 170 -0.68 2.67 1.81
N ALA A 171 -0.95 3.16 0.59
CA ALA A 171 -2.07 4.06 0.32
C ALA A 171 -3.41 3.41 0.68
N ARG A 172 -3.57 2.13 0.30
CA ARG A 172 -4.75 1.32 0.65
C ARG A 172 -4.89 1.10 2.15
N ALA A 173 -3.79 0.78 2.85
CA ALA A 173 -3.78 0.63 4.30
C ALA A 173 -4.12 1.96 5.01
N LYS A 174 -3.54 3.09 4.59
CA LYS A 174 -3.85 4.42 5.13
C LYS A 174 -5.32 4.81 4.89
N ARG A 175 -5.90 4.47 3.74
CA ARG A 175 -7.34 4.65 3.49
C ARG A 175 -8.17 3.86 4.50
N GLN A 176 -7.83 2.60 4.74
CA GLN A 176 -8.53 1.76 5.72
C GLN A 176 -8.39 2.25 7.16
N ALA A 177 -7.26 2.86 7.51
CA ALA A 177 -7.05 3.50 8.83
C ALA A 177 -7.77 4.86 8.97
N THR A 178 -8.23 5.48 7.88
CA THR A 178 -8.89 6.78 7.94
C THR A 178 -10.31 6.64 8.50
N MET A 179 -10.60 7.39 9.55
CA MET A 179 -11.94 7.60 10.09
C MET A 179 -12.31 9.10 9.97
N PRO A 180 -13.59 9.45 9.77
CA PRO A 180 -14.76 8.58 9.50
C PRO A 180 -14.76 7.93 8.09
N ARG A 181 -15.59 6.89 7.89
CA ARG A 181 -15.61 6.07 6.65
C ARG A 181 -15.90 6.87 5.36
N TRP A 182 -16.71 7.93 5.41
CA TRP A 182 -17.03 8.75 4.23
C TRP A 182 -15.80 9.47 3.65
N ARG A 183 -14.78 9.78 4.49
CA ARG A 183 -13.51 10.35 4.01
C ARG A 183 -12.69 9.37 3.16
N ARG A 184 -13.11 8.10 3.08
CA ARG A 184 -12.47 7.08 2.23
C ARG A 184 -12.94 7.15 0.78
N ILE A 185 -14.08 7.80 0.48
CA ILE A 185 -14.70 7.80 -0.85
C ILE A 185 -13.73 8.30 -1.93
N PRO A 186 -13.05 9.47 -1.77
CA PRO A 186 -12.10 9.93 -2.79
C PRO A 186 -10.95 8.94 -3.00
N GLY A 187 -10.53 8.26 -1.93
CA GLY A 187 -9.51 7.22 -2.00
C GLY A 187 -9.97 5.95 -2.71
N TYR A 188 -11.26 5.59 -2.66
CA TYR A 188 -11.81 4.48 -3.45
C TYR A 188 -11.90 4.85 -4.92
N LEU A 189 -12.37 6.06 -5.24
CA LEU A 189 -12.40 6.56 -6.62
C LEU A 189 -10.99 6.60 -7.22
N SER A 190 -9.98 7.09 -6.49
CA SER A 190 -8.60 7.12 -6.97
C SER A 190 -7.99 5.73 -7.16
N ASP A 191 -8.28 4.76 -6.29
CA ASP A 191 -7.83 3.37 -6.43
C ASP A 191 -8.51 2.68 -7.63
N MET A 192 -9.79 2.98 -7.86
CA MET A 192 -10.57 2.43 -8.96
C MET A 192 -10.18 3.02 -10.31
N LEU A 193 -9.96 4.34 -10.39
CA LEU A 193 -9.66 5.04 -11.65
C LEU A 193 -8.21 4.86 -12.08
N CYS A 194 -7.26 5.10 -11.17
CA CYS A 194 -5.84 5.17 -11.51
C CYS A 194 -4.92 4.37 -10.58
N GLY A 195 -5.47 3.58 -9.65
CA GLY A 195 -4.70 2.86 -8.65
C GLY A 195 -3.80 3.80 -7.84
N TYR A 196 -4.32 4.95 -7.39
CA TYR A 196 -3.54 6.03 -6.74
C TYR A 196 -2.43 6.64 -7.60
N GLY A 197 -2.51 6.50 -8.93
CA GLY A 197 -1.51 6.95 -9.88
C GLY A 197 -0.37 5.96 -10.14
N PHE A 198 -0.39 4.79 -9.51
CA PHE A 198 0.62 3.74 -9.74
C PHE A 198 0.30 2.87 -10.98
N LYS A 199 -0.95 2.90 -11.47
CA LYS A 199 -1.42 2.08 -12.59
C LYS A 199 -2.00 2.94 -13.72
N PRO A 200 -1.17 3.65 -14.50
CA PRO A 200 -1.67 4.53 -15.58
C PRO A 200 -2.47 3.76 -16.64
N PHE A 201 -2.10 2.51 -16.94
CA PHE A 201 -2.85 1.68 -17.90
C PHE A 201 -4.27 1.34 -17.46
N GLN A 202 -4.56 1.38 -16.15
CA GLN A 202 -5.93 1.22 -15.66
C GLN A 202 -6.82 2.39 -16.10
N LEU A 203 -6.26 3.59 -16.19
CA LEU A 203 -6.96 4.75 -16.70
C LEU A 203 -7.22 4.63 -18.21
N LEU A 204 -6.29 4.05 -18.97
CA LEU A 204 -6.51 3.74 -20.39
C LEU A 204 -7.64 2.74 -20.60
N ALA A 205 -7.75 1.73 -19.75
CA ALA A 205 -8.89 0.81 -19.76
C ALA A 205 -10.22 1.55 -19.46
N TRP A 206 -10.23 2.51 -18.53
CA TRP A 206 -11.41 3.34 -18.27
C TRP A 206 -11.77 4.24 -19.45
N ILE A 207 -10.78 4.81 -20.14
CA ILE A 207 -11.00 5.57 -21.38
C ILE A 207 -11.64 4.69 -22.45
N ALA A 208 -11.15 3.46 -22.62
CA ALA A 208 -11.75 2.50 -23.55
C ALA A 208 -13.20 2.13 -23.16
N VAL A 209 -13.47 1.91 -21.87
CA VAL A 209 -14.83 1.66 -21.37
C VAL A 209 -15.74 2.86 -21.62
N GLN A 210 -15.27 4.09 -21.37
CA GLN A 210 -16.04 5.30 -21.66
C GLN A 210 -16.39 5.40 -23.14
N LEU A 211 -15.41 5.21 -24.03
CA LEU A 211 -15.64 5.23 -25.47
C LEU A 211 -16.69 4.21 -25.90
N VAL A 212 -16.63 2.98 -25.38
CA VAL A 212 -17.64 1.95 -25.67
C VAL A 212 -19.03 2.37 -25.16
N VAL A 213 -19.12 2.88 -23.93
CA VAL A 213 -20.40 3.34 -23.35
C VAL A 213 -21.00 4.49 -24.15
N PHE A 214 -20.21 5.53 -24.45
CA PHE A 214 -20.68 6.67 -25.25
C PHE A 214 -21.07 6.24 -26.66
N THR A 215 -20.28 5.37 -27.30
CA THR A 215 -20.61 4.80 -28.61
C THR A 215 -21.95 4.07 -28.62
N VAL A 216 -22.20 3.21 -27.62
CA VAL A 216 -23.45 2.46 -27.52
C VAL A 216 -24.64 3.38 -27.24
N VAL A 217 -24.50 4.32 -26.31
CA VAL A 217 -25.58 5.27 -25.99
C VAL A 217 -25.87 6.18 -27.18
N TYR A 218 -24.85 6.68 -27.85
CA TYR A 218 -24.99 7.48 -29.08
C TYR A 218 -25.70 6.68 -30.18
N TRP A 219 -25.28 5.43 -30.42
CA TRP A 219 -25.92 4.56 -31.40
C TRP A 219 -27.39 4.28 -31.07
N ILE A 220 -27.76 4.17 -29.79
CA ILE A 220 -29.17 4.01 -29.37
C ILE A 220 -29.97 5.31 -29.61
N LEU A 221 -29.42 6.47 -29.26
CA LEU A 221 -30.11 7.77 -29.38
C LEU A 221 -30.29 8.19 -30.83
N GLU A 222 -29.32 7.89 -31.68
CA GLU A 222 -29.31 8.34 -33.07
C GLU A 222 -29.80 7.26 -34.05
N GLY A 223 -29.63 5.99 -33.70
CA GLY A 223 -30.13 4.84 -34.48
C GLY A 223 -31.65 4.78 -34.56
N THR A 224 -32.37 5.53 -33.72
CA THR A 224 -33.82 5.73 -33.83
C THR A 224 -34.23 6.68 -34.95
N GLU A 225 -33.33 7.57 -35.41
CA GLU A 225 -33.64 8.57 -36.44
C GLU A 225 -32.83 8.38 -37.73
N LEU A 226 -31.54 8.02 -37.63
CA LEU A 226 -30.72 7.66 -38.79
C LEU A 226 -30.90 6.19 -39.15
N LYS A 227 -31.79 5.92 -40.11
CA LYS A 227 -31.92 4.62 -40.80
C LYS A 227 -30.58 4.21 -41.41
N GLY A 228 -29.77 3.45 -40.67
CA GLY A 228 -28.57 2.77 -41.19
C GLY A 228 -27.22 3.26 -40.64
N ALA A 229 -27.18 4.07 -39.58
CA ALA A 229 -25.91 4.40 -38.93
C ALA A 229 -25.25 3.11 -38.39
N SER A 230 -24.07 2.77 -38.93
CA SER A 230 -23.35 1.59 -38.49
C SER A 230 -22.74 1.85 -37.10
N LEU A 231 -22.58 0.79 -36.30
CA LEU A 231 -21.88 0.88 -35.02
C LEU A 231 -20.45 1.45 -35.19
N ALA A 232 -19.83 1.21 -36.34
CA ALA A 232 -18.52 1.74 -36.68
C ALA A 232 -18.53 3.26 -36.88
N ASP A 233 -19.60 3.83 -37.46
CA ASP A 233 -19.73 5.28 -37.61
C ASP A 233 -19.94 5.96 -36.26
N ALA A 234 -20.78 5.38 -35.39
CA ALA A 234 -20.95 5.83 -34.01
C ALA A 234 -19.61 5.81 -33.25
N ALA A 235 -18.85 4.71 -33.36
CA ALA A 235 -17.55 4.58 -32.72
C ALA A 235 -16.56 5.63 -33.24
N ARG A 236 -16.56 5.89 -34.55
CA ARG A 236 -15.71 6.90 -35.18
C ARG A 236 -16.05 8.32 -34.71
N ILE A 237 -17.33 8.65 -34.62
CA ILE A 237 -17.82 9.96 -34.14
C ILE A 237 -17.41 10.16 -32.68
N CYS A 238 -17.74 9.22 -31.79
CA CYS A 238 -17.37 9.28 -30.38
C CYS A 238 -15.86 9.37 -30.19
N PHE A 239 -15.07 8.53 -30.89
CA PHE A 239 -13.61 8.58 -30.80
C PHE A 239 -13.03 9.92 -31.26
N THR A 240 -13.53 10.48 -32.36
CA THR A 240 -13.08 11.78 -32.87
C THR A 240 -13.45 12.89 -31.89
N ASN A 241 -14.68 12.90 -31.40
CA ASN A 241 -15.18 13.88 -30.43
C ASN A 241 -14.44 13.80 -29.07
N TYR A 242 -14.09 12.60 -28.63
CA TYR A 242 -13.33 12.37 -27.40
C TYR A 242 -11.91 12.96 -27.45
N LEU A 243 -11.26 12.88 -28.61
CA LEU A 243 -9.91 13.40 -28.81
C LEU A 243 -9.89 14.89 -29.18
N ASN A 244 -10.85 15.30 -29.98
CA ASN A 244 -10.99 16.65 -30.48
C ASN A 244 -12.49 16.98 -30.54
N PRO A 245 -13.04 17.77 -29.60
CA PRO A 245 -14.45 18.13 -29.64
C PRO A 245 -14.78 18.82 -30.96
N VAL A 246 -15.43 18.10 -31.87
CA VAL A 246 -15.90 18.63 -33.15
C VAL A 246 -17.34 19.09 -32.94
N GLY A 247 -17.71 20.21 -33.57
CA GLY A 247 -19.08 20.73 -33.50
C GLY A 247 -20.14 19.66 -33.79
N VAL A 248 -21.24 19.73 -33.04
CA VAL A 248 -22.33 18.73 -33.02
C VAL A 248 -23.50 19.12 -33.93
N ASP A 249 -23.19 19.80 -35.03
CA ASP A 249 -24.20 20.36 -35.94
C ASP A 249 -25.00 19.24 -36.62
N GLY A 250 -26.32 19.39 -36.64
CA GLY A 250 -27.24 18.45 -37.31
C GLY A 250 -27.62 17.21 -36.50
N LEU A 251 -27.19 17.08 -35.25
CA LEU A 251 -27.58 15.98 -34.35
C LEU A 251 -28.82 16.32 -33.51
N ASN A 252 -29.50 15.28 -33.03
CA ASN A 252 -30.58 15.44 -32.07
C ASN A 252 -30.11 16.04 -30.74
N ALA A 253 -30.94 16.88 -30.11
CA ALA A 253 -30.64 17.53 -28.83
C ALA A 253 -30.05 16.58 -27.75
N PRO A 254 -30.58 15.36 -27.50
CA PRO A 254 -29.97 14.45 -26.53
C PRO A 254 -28.58 13.94 -26.96
N ALA A 255 -28.35 13.72 -28.26
CA ALA A 255 -27.05 13.30 -28.79
C ALA A 255 -26.01 14.44 -28.67
N GLN A 256 -26.41 15.69 -28.89
CA GLN A 256 -25.56 16.86 -28.68
C GLN A 256 -25.10 16.97 -27.22
N VAL A 257 -26.03 16.83 -26.27
CA VAL A 257 -25.70 16.86 -24.84
C VAL A 257 -24.76 15.71 -24.46
N LEU A 258 -25.00 14.51 -25.00
CA LEU A 258 -24.13 13.35 -24.76
C LEU A 258 -22.69 13.61 -25.23
N LEU A 259 -22.50 14.11 -26.45
CA LEU A 259 -21.18 14.40 -27.02
C LEU A 259 -20.48 15.56 -26.30
N LEU A 260 -21.24 16.55 -25.79
CA LEU A 260 -20.69 17.59 -24.92
C LEU A 260 -20.14 16.97 -23.63
N VAL A 261 -20.91 16.11 -22.95
CA VAL A 261 -20.46 15.43 -21.72
C VAL A 261 -19.25 14.52 -22.00
N GLU A 262 -19.26 13.81 -23.14
CA GLU A 262 -18.15 12.97 -23.58
C GLU A 262 -16.86 13.79 -23.72
N SER A 263 -16.89 14.91 -24.44
CA SER A 263 -15.69 15.73 -24.68
C SER A 263 -15.09 16.29 -23.40
N TRP A 264 -15.91 16.81 -22.48
CA TRP A 264 -15.45 17.28 -21.17
C TRP A 264 -14.84 16.14 -20.34
N THR A 265 -15.47 14.96 -20.36
CA THR A 265 -14.95 13.78 -19.67
C THR A 265 -13.61 13.34 -20.27
N GLY A 266 -13.50 13.35 -21.60
CA GLY A 266 -12.28 13.03 -22.33
C GLY A 266 -11.13 13.96 -21.99
N ILE A 267 -11.38 15.27 -21.98
CA ILE A 267 -10.38 16.28 -21.57
C ILE A 267 -9.87 15.99 -20.16
N ILE A 268 -10.75 15.70 -19.20
CA ILE A 268 -10.36 15.42 -17.81
C ILE A 268 -9.52 14.13 -17.74
N PHE A 269 -9.98 13.04 -18.35
CA PHE A 269 -9.29 11.74 -18.29
C PHE A 269 -7.94 11.76 -19.01
N LEU A 270 -7.86 12.39 -20.19
CA LEU A 270 -6.61 12.55 -20.93
C LEU A 270 -5.62 13.44 -20.17
N SER A 271 -6.09 14.51 -19.53
CA SER A 271 -5.25 15.39 -18.69
C SER A 271 -4.66 14.63 -17.50
N VAL A 272 -5.47 13.82 -16.79
CA VAL A 272 -4.98 12.98 -15.69
C VAL A 272 -4.02 11.91 -16.20
N LEU A 273 -4.32 11.26 -17.33
CA LEU A 273 -3.45 10.25 -17.94
C LEU A 273 -2.08 10.85 -18.29
N PHE A 274 -2.07 12.00 -18.95
CA PHE A 274 -0.84 12.70 -19.31
C PHE A 274 -0.04 13.08 -18.07
N ALA A 275 -0.68 13.66 -17.04
CA ALA A 275 -0.02 13.98 -15.78
C ALA A 275 0.61 12.74 -15.11
N LEU A 276 -0.06 11.58 -15.15
CA LEU A 276 0.48 10.33 -14.62
C LEU A 276 1.63 9.76 -15.45
N LEU A 277 1.56 9.86 -16.78
CA LEU A 277 2.63 9.43 -17.68
C LEU A 277 3.89 10.29 -17.50
N VAL A 278 3.73 11.61 -17.47
CA VAL A 278 4.81 12.57 -17.18
C VAL A 278 5.47 12.24 -15.85
N ARG A 279 4.66 12.08 -14.78
CA ARG A 279 5.18 11.71 -13.45
C ARG A 279 5.94 10.38 -13.46
N ARG A 280 5.52 9.42 -14.29
CA ARG A 280 6.18 8.11 -14.41
C ARG A 280 7.49 8.21 -15.18
N TRP A 281 7.57 9.04 -16.21
CA TRP A 281 8.78 9.22 -17.02
C TRP A 281 9.87 10.03 -16.31
N PHE A 282 9.52 11.10 -15.61
CA PHE A 282 10.48 11.96 -14.91
C PHE A 282 10.83 11.49 -13.49
N ARG A 283 10.63 10.20 -13.17
CA ARG A 283 11.01 9.64 -11.86
C ARG A 283 12.43 9.05 -11.86
N PHE A 284 13.17 9.25 -12.95
CA PHE A 284 14.59 8.94 -13.10
C PHE A 284 15.35 10.26 -13.22
#